data_AF-A0A9R1DIG3-F1
#
_entry.id   AF-A0A9R1DIG3-F1
#
_cell.length_a   1.000
_cell.length_b   1.000
_cell.length_c   1.000
_cell.angle_alpha   90.00
_cell.angle_beta   90.00
_cell.angle_gamma   90.00
#
_symmetry.space_group_name_H-M   'P 1'
#
loop_
_entity.id
_entity.type
_entity.pdbx_description
1 polymer ?
#
loop_
_entity_poly.entity_id
_entity_poly.type
_entity_poly.pdbx_seq_one_letter_code
_entity_poly.pdbx_strand_id
1 'polypeptide(L)'
;MAPGGLVLLGLLLLVLVDALAAVHIDIAAALFHSHDHLGGNKQHKDKSSSSSSVPSWPDGNAATYLPPKQKEKASPSWPDANAADFFAEAAKKGLRSFTGGRGGYKTMTTEFLDAHNRVRAKYGVPPLRWSNKLARYARRWSDARRFDCVMMHSVGSPYGENVFWGTGWDWKAVEAVGDWASESSFYDWRAQACHPGQVCEHFTQIVWRTTKYVGCGRAECLAGGVFITCSYDPPGNWKGEVPLT
;
A
#
# COMPACT_ATOMS: atom_id res chain seq x y z
N MET A 1 41.54 20.40 54.93
CA MET A 1 40.57 19.41 54.42
C MET A 1 39.18 20.00 54.59
N ALA A 2 38.46 20.27 53.50
CA ALA A 2 37.06 20.66 53.52
C ALA A 2 36.39 20.05 52.28
N PRO A 3 35.52 19.03 52.41
CA PRO A 3 34.81 18.44 51.29
C PRO A 3 33.45 19.12 51.18
N GLY A 4 33.29 20.07 50.26
CA GLY A 4 32.00 20.78 50.07
C GLY A 4 31.63 21.10 48.63
N GLY A 5 32.53 20.93 47.67
CA GLY A 5 32.33 21.41 46.29
C GLY A 5 31.58 20.47 45.34
N LEU A 6 31.59 19.15 45.58
CA LEU A 6 31.03 18.18 44.61
C LEU A 6 29.54 17.89 44.78
N VAL A 7 28.94 18.19 45.93
CA VAL A 7 27.52 17.88 46.17
C VAL A 7 26.58 18.89 45.49
N LEU A 8 27.01 20.15 45.32
CA LEU A 8 26.18 21.18 44.66
C LEU A 8 26.05 21.00 43.14
N LEU A 9 27.06 20.44 42.46
CA LEU A 9 27.01 20.22 41.00
C LEU A 9 26.08 19.07 40.60
N GLY A 10 25.93 18.05 41.45
CA GLY A 10 24.99 16.94 41.21
C GLY A 10 23.53 17.33 41.37
N LEU A 11 23.22 18.23 42.31
CA LEU A 11 21.86 18.75 42.52
C LEU A 11 21.43 19.71 41.39
N LEU A 12 22.36 20.46 40.78
CA LEU A 12 22.05 21.35 39.66
C LEU A 12 21.71 20.59 38.36
N LEU A 13 22.33 19.42 38.14
CA LEU A 13 22.08 18.57 36.98
C LEU A 13 20.74 17.83 37.07
N LEU A 14 20.30 17.41 38.26
CA LEU A 14 18.98 16.77 38.43
C LEU A 14 17.81 17.73 38.21
N VAL A 15 17.92 18.98 38.66
CA VAL A 15 16.86 20.00 38.44
C VAL A 15 16.70 20.36 36.96
N LEU A 16 17.77 20.26 36.15
CA LEU A 16 17.70 20.50 34.70
C LEU A 16 17.03 19.35 33.92
N VAL A 17 17.11 18.10 34.40
CA VAL A 17 16.46 16.95 33.74
C VAL A 17 14.95 16.97 34.01
N ASP A 18 14.53 17.38 35.21
CA ASP A 18 13.09 17.51 35.54
C ASP A 18 12.42 18.69 34.82
N ALA A 19 13.14 19.78 34.57
CA ALA A 19 12.62 20.93 33.81
C ALA A 19 12.38 20.61 32.31
N LEU A 20 13.13 19.66 31.74
CA LEU A 20 12.96 19.21 30.34
C LEU A 20 11.81 18.21 30.17
N ALA A 21 11.46 17.45 31.20
CA ALA A 21 10.30 16.54 31.16
C ALA A 21 8.96 17.30 31.22
N ALA A 22 8.91 18.47 31.87
CA ALA A 22 7.69 19.27 31.99
C ALA A 22 7.28 19.98 30.69
N VAL A 23 8.21 20.23 29.76
CA VAL A 23 7.92 20.90 28.47
C VAL A 23 7.19 19.97 27.48
N HIS A 24 7.15 18.66 27.74
CA HIS A 24 6.50 17.69 26.85
C HIS A 24 5.01 17.44 27.13
N ILE A 25 4.41 18.04 28.16
CA ILE A 25 3.02 17.73 28.57
C ILE A 25 1.98 18.77 28.12
N ASP A 26 2.35 20.00 27.75
CA ASP A 26 1.36 21.06 27.47
C ASP A 26 1.03 21.36 25.98
N ILE A 27 1.57 20.61 25.01
CA ILE A 27 1.20 20.81 23.59
C ILE A 27 -0.08 20.04 23.19
N ALA A 28 -0.57 19.13 24.03
CA ALA A 28 -1.74 18.30 23.71
C ALA A 28 -3.11 18.96 23.99
N ALA A 29 -3.18 20.13 24.63
CA ALA A 29 -4.44 20.70 25.12
C ALA A 29 -5.01 21.90 24.32
N ALA A 30 -4.34 22.38 23.27
CA ALA A 30 -4.70 23.66 22.61
C ALA A 30 -5.46 23.54 21.27
N LEU A 31 -6.15 22.43 20.95
CA LEU A 31 -6.87 22.27 19.67
C LEU A 31 -8.38 22.05 19.74
N PHE A 32 -9.04 22.37 20.86
CA PHE A 32 -10.50 22.40 20.88
C PHE A 32 -11.02 23.60 21.64
N HIS A 33 -11.13 24.74 20.95
CA HIS A 33 -12.12 25.78 21.24
C HIS A 33 -12.39 26.59 19.97
N SER A 34 -13.48 26.26 19.28
CA SER A 34 -14.31 27.24 18.56
C SER A 34 -15.66 26.64 18.19
N HIS A 35 -16.69 27.23 18.80
CA HIS A 35 -18.01 27.54 18.24
C HIS A 35 -18.88 26.36 17.74
N ASP A 36 -20.00 26.11 18.42
CA ASP A 36 -21.29 26.60 17.91
C ASP A 36 -22.43 26.41 18.93
N HIS A 37 -23.19 27.49 19.12
CA HIS A 37 -24.42 27.54 19.90
C HIS A 37 -25.63 27.59 18.95
N LEU A 38 -26.62 26.75 19.28
CA LEU A 38 -28.08 26.94 19.16
C LEU A 38 -28.84 26.59 17.86
N GLY A 39 -29.83 25.72 18.08
CA GLY A 39 -31.09 25.59 17.34
C GLY A 39 -31.12 24.41 16.37
N GLY A 40 -31.98 23.40 16.46
CA GLY A 40 -33.16 23.15 17.27
C GLY A 40 -34.01 22.11 16.54
N ASN A 41 -34.71 21.27 17.31
CA ASN A 41 -35.95 20.59 16.93
C ASN A 41 -35.88 19.39 15.95
N LYS A 42 -36.03 18.16 16.47
CA LYS A 42 -37.32 17.47 16.61
C LYS A 42 -37.08 16.01 17.00
N GLN A 43 -37.75 15.60 18.08
CA GLN A 43 -37.90 14.21 18.48
C GLN A 43 -38.59 13.41 17.37
N HIS A 44 -38.04 12.25 17.03
CA HIS A 44 -38.84 11.11 16.62
C HIS A 44 -38.37 9.86 17.35
N LYS A 45 -39.33 9.27 18.04
CA LYS A 45 -39.24 8.06 18.86
C LYS A 45 -39.14 6.80 18.00
N ASP A 46 -38.39 5.86 18.56
CA ASP A 46 -38.53 4.40 18.50
C ASP A 46 -38.26 3.66 17.18
N LYS A 47 -37.23 2.78 17.17
CA LYS A 47 -37.41 1.32 17.32
C LYS A 47 -36.10 0.53 17.21
N SER A 48 -35.90 -0.32 18.23
CA SER A 48 -35.29 -1.67 18.22
C SER A 48 -33.92 -1.92 17.56
N SER A 49 -32.94 -2.18 18.44
CA SER A 49 -32.04 -3.35 18.41
C SER A 49 -31.66 -3.99 17.07
N SER A 50 -30.38 -3.98 16.73
CA SER A 50 -29.62 -5.22 16.49
C SER A 50 -28.13 -4.92 16.32
N SER A 51 -27.32 -5.69 17.05
CA SER A 51 -25.89 -5.80 16.92
C SER A 51 -25.49 -6.24 15.51
N SER A 52 -24.62 -5.50 14.84
CA SER A 52 -23.99 -5.95 13.59
C SER A 52 -22.58 -6.41 13.90
N SER A 53 -22.45 -7.72 14.05
CA SER A 53 -21.21 -8.48 14.21
C SER A 53 -20.29 -8.28 13.01
N VAL A 54 -19.00 -8.08 13.31
CA VAL A 54 -17.88 -8.18 12.37
C VAL A 54 -17.75 -9.64 11.92
N PRO A 55 -17.65 -9.97 10.61
CA PRO A 55 -17.48 -11.35 10.18
C PRO A 55 -16.06 -11.87 10.48
N SER A 56 -15.98 -12.93 11.28
CA SER A 56 -14.80 -13.75 11.49
C SER A 56 -14.59 -14.75 10.34
N TRP A 57 -13.32 -14.98 9.97
CA TRP A 57 -12.91 -15.95 8.96
C TRP A 57 -13.08 -17.39 9.47
N PRO A 58 -13.67 -18.32 8.68
CA PRO A 58 -13.58 -19.75 8.96
C PRO A 58 -12.46 -20.42 8.13
N ASP A 59 -11.76 -21.32 8.82
CA ASP A 59 -10.80 -22.28 8.28
C ASP A 59 -11.45 -23.24 7.27
N GLY A 60 -10.58 -23.87 6.48
CA GLY A 60 -10.87 -24.57 5.23
C GLY A 60 -12.06 -25.55 5.20
N ASN A 61 -12.70 -25.61 4.03
CA ASN A 61 -12.89 -26.88 3.34
C ASN A 61 -13.15 -26.67 1.84
N ALA A 62 -12.40 -27.42 1.03
CA ALA A 62 -12.56 -27.49 -0.41
C ALA A 62 -13.79 -28.32 -0.78
N ALA A 63 -14.71 -27.73 -1.54
CA ALA A 63 -15.74 -28.46 -2.27
C ALA A 63 -15.83 -27.91 -3.70
N THR A 64 -15.74 -28.82 -4.64
CA THR A 64 -15.65 -28.63 -6.09
C THR A 64 -16.91 -27.98 -6.67
N TYR A 65 -16.75 -26.78 -7.24
CA TYR A 65 -17.72 -26.19 -8.17
C TYR A 65 -17.03 -25.94 -9.50
N LEU A 66 -17.46 -26.65 -10.55
CA LEU A 66 -17.04 -26.42 -11.93
C LEU A 66 -18.10 -25.57 -12.63
N PRO A 67 -17.85 -24.29 -12.96
CA PRO A 67 -18.76 -23.49 -13.75
C PRO A 67 -18.82 -23.95 -15.23
N PRO A 68 -19.94 -23.69 -15.94
CA PRO A 68 -20.18 -24.20 -17.28
C PRO A 68 -19.23 -23.60 -18.33
N LYS A 69 -18.85 -24.45 -19.30
CA LYS A 69 -17.91 -24.17 -20.39
C LYS A 69 -18.34 -22.94 -21.23
N GLN A 70 -17.79 -21.78 -20.90
CA GLN A 70 -17.74 -20.67 -21.86
C GLN A 70 -16.68 -21.00 -22.91
N LYS A 71 -17.00 -20.76 -24.20
CA LYS A 71 -16.11 -21.02 -25.32
C LYS A 71 -14.84 -20.18 -25.16
N GLU A 72 -13.74 -20.85 -24.81
CA GLU A 72 -12.39 -20.29 -24.69
C GLU A 72 -12.04 -19.55 -25.99
N LYS A 73 -11.92 -18.22 -25.92
CA LYS A 73 -10.94 -17.54 -26.77
C LYS A 73 -9.59 -17.90 -26.20
N ALA A 74 -8.74 -18.54 -27.00
CA ALA A 74 -7.40 -18.92 -26.61
C ALA A 74 -6.72 -17.75 -25.87
N SER A 75 -6.40 -17.99 -24.59
CA SER A 75 -5.58 -17.08 -23.81
C SER A 75 -4.27 -16.90 -24.57
N PRO A 76 -3.78 -15.67 -24.77
CA PRO A 76 -2.55 -15.46 -25.50
C PRO A 76 -1.40 -16.26 -24.86
N SER A 77 -0.90 -17.27 -25.56
CA SER A 77 0.30 -18.01 -25.18
C SER A 77 1.48 -17.06 -25.31
N TRP A 78 1.93 -16.46 -24.21
CA TRP A 78 3.13 -15.64 -24.20
C TRP A 78 4.19 -16.33 -23.36
N PRO A 79 5.45 -16.38 -23.84
CA PRO A 79 6.50 -17.11 -23.17
C PRO A 79 6.85 -16.44 -21.86
N ASP A 80 7.06 -17.26 -20.85
CA ASP A 80 7.58 -16.97 -19.53
C ASP A 80 9.00 -16.40 -19.62
N ALA A 81 9.12 -15.16 -20.07
CA ALA A 81 10.29 -14.34 -19.84
C ALA A 81 9.99 -13.57 -18.54
N ASN A 82 10.58 -14.08 -17.45
CA ASN A 82 10.61 -13.55 -16.09
C ASN A 82 10.58 -12.00 -16.03
N ALA A 83 10.18 -11.41 -14.88
CA ALA A 83 10.21 -9.95 -14.73
C ALA A 83 11.57 -9.32 -15.04
N ALA A 84 12.68 -10.06 -14.88
CA ALA A 84 14.01 -9.58 -15.22
C ALA A 84 14.14 -9.22 -16.71
N ASP A 85 13.56 -10.00 -17.63
CA ASP A 85 13.54 -9.70 -19.05
C ASP A 85 12.62 -8.51 -19.38
N PHE A 86 11.47 -8.41 -18.69
CA PHE A 86 10.59 -7.25 -18.79
C PHE A 86 11.32 -5.97 -18.36
N PHE A 87 12.07 -6.02 -17.26
CA PHE A 87 12.82 -4.90 -16.73
C PHE A 87 14.05 -4.53 -17.53
N ALA A 88 14.79 -5.53 -18.04
CA ALA A 88 15.91 -5.29 -18.95
C ALA A 88 15.40 -4.58 -20.22
N GLU A 89 14.24 -4.98 -20.73
CA GLU A 89 13.61 -4.34 -21.89
C GLU A 89 12.99 -2.97 -21.57
N ALA A 90 12.39 -2.79 -20.40
CA ALA A 90 11.87 -1.50 -19.94
C ALA A 90 12.99 -0.48 -19.71
N ALA A 91 14.12 -0.90 -19.13
CA ALA A 91 15.31 -0.08 -18.95
C ALA A 91 15.94 0.31 -20.30
N LYS A 92 16.06 -0.65 -21.25
CA LYS A 92 16.49 -0.37 -22.64
C LYS A 92 15.57 0.62 -23.36
N LYS A 93 14.26 0.57 -23.08
CA LYS A 93 13.24 1.48 -23.63
C LYS A 93 13.04 2.77 -22.83
N GLY A 94 13.95 3.09 -21.91
CA GLY A 94 14.01 4.39 -21.26
C GLY A 94 13.09 4.58 -20.05
N LEU A 95 12.57 3.50 -19.46
CA LEU A 95 11.89 3.57 -18.16
C LEU A 95 12.94 3.85 -17.07
N ARG A 96 13.28 5.14 -16.90
CA ARG A 96 14.29 5.62 -15.96
C ARG A 96 13.60 6.13 -14.71
N SER A 97 14.11 5.75 -13.54
CA SER A 97 13.77 6.47 -12.31
C SER A 97 14.50 7.80 -12.34
N PHE A 98 13.79 8.87 -12.70
CA PHE A 98 14.31 10.24 -12.69
C PHE A 98 14.66 10.69 -11.26
N THR A 99 14.11 10.00 -10.27
CA THR A 99 14.32 10.26 -8.86
C THR A 99 15.47 9.47 -8.23
N GLY A 100 15.97 8.43 -8.90
CA GLY A 100 16.90 7.47 -8.30
C GLY A 100 16.36 6.84 -7.01
N GLY A 101 15.03 6.76 -6.87
CA GLY A 101 14.36 6.34 -5.65
C GLY A 101 14.18 7.42 -4.57
N ARG A 102 14.91 8.55 -4.61
CA ARG A 102 14.96 9.55 -3.51
C ARG A 102 14.37 10.93 -3.84
N GLY A 103 13.63 11.03 -4.94
CA GLY A 103 13.12 12.30 -5.48
C GLY A 103 11.72 12.68 -5.01
N GLY A 104 11.31 13.90 -5.36
CA GLY A 104 10.02 14.48 -4.94
C GLY A 104 8.81 13.69 -5.45
N TYR A 105 7.70 13.77 -4.70
CA TYR A 105 6.46 13.05 -5.01
C TYR A 105 5.95 13.21 -6.43
N LYS A 106 6.09 14.43 -6.99
CA LYS A 106 5.64 14.76 -8.34
C LYS A 106 6.34 13.92 -9.42
N THR A 107 7.61 13.59 -9.23
CA THR A 107 8.40 12.78 -10.17
C THR A 107 8.16 11.28 -10.01
N MET A 108 7.78 10.80 -8.82
CA MET A 108 7.44 9.38 -8.61
C MET A 108 6.12 8.97 -9.25
N THR A 109 5.18 9.91 -9.43
CA THR A 109 3.89 9.66 -10.11
C THR A 109 4.07 9.02 -11.47
N THR A 110 4.91 9.61 -12.33
CA THR A 110 5.17 9.10 -13.68
C THR A 110 5.84 7.73 -13.63
N GLU A 111 6.81 7.52 -12.74
CA GLU A 111 7.52 6.25 -12.61
C GLU A 111 6.57 5.09 -12.23
N PHE A 112 5.69 5.30 -11.25
CA PHE A 112 4.68 4.30 -10.89
C PHE A 112 3.69 4.10 -12.04
N LEU A 113 3.09 5.17 -12.56
CA LEU A 113 2.02 5.07 -13.55
C LEU A 113 2.50 4.41 -14.85
N ASP A 114 3.67 4.79 -15.34
CA ASP A 114 4.23 4.25 -16.58
C ASP A 114 4.61 2.78 -16.42
N ALA A 115 5.17 2.39 -15.28
CA ALA A 115 5.47 0.99 -14.99
C ALA A 115 4.20 0.12 -15.00
N HIS A 116 3.13 0.55 -14.32
CA HIS A 116 1.85 -0.16 -14.33
C HIS A 116 1.27 -0.24 -15.75
N ASN A 117 1.23 0.88 -16.46
CA ASN A 117 0.63 0.95 -17.79
C ASN A 117 1.42 0.14 -18.82
N ARG A 118 2.73 -0.02 -18.62
CA ARG A 118 3.55 -0.90 -19.45
C ARG A 118 3.21 -2.37 -19.23
N VAL A 119 3.00 -2.80 -17.99
CA VAL A 119 2.52 -4.16 -17.67
C VAL A 119 1.14 -4.36 -18.27
N ARG A 120 0.20 -3.44 -18.02
CA ARG A 120 -1.19 -3.51 -18.51
C ARG A 120 -1.30 -3.58 -20.03
N ALA A 121 -0.44 -2.86 -20.75
CA ALA A 121 -0.37 -2.93 -22.21
C ALA A 121 -0.04 -4.34 -22.72
N LYS A 122 0.81 -5.10 -22.02
CA LYS A 122 1.15 -6.50 -22.37
C LYS A 122 -0.08 -7.42 -22.31
N TYR A 123 -1.03 -7.14 -21.41
CA TYR A 123 -2.23 -7.95 -21.19
C TYR A 123 -3.50 -7.37 -21.85
N GLY A 124 -3.38 -6.30 -22.65
CA GLY A 124 -4.52 -5.74 -23.38
C GLY A 124 -5.63 -5.18 -22.48
N VAL A 125 -5.26 -4.68 -21.29
CA VAL A 125 -6.20 -4.00 -20.37
C VAL A 125 -6.00 -2.47 -20.44
N PRO A 126 -7.06 -1.66 -20.27
CA PRO A 126 -6.97 -0.20 -20.41
C PRO A 126 -5.93 0.41 -19.46
N PRO A 127 -5.20 1.47 -19.83
CA PRO A 127 -4.25 2.10 -18.93
C PRO A 127 -4.94 2.70 -17.70
N LEU A 128 -4.27 2.65 -16.55
CA LEU A 128 -4.65 3.36 -15.34
C LEU A 128 -4.41 4.86 -15.50
N ARG A 129 -5.11 5.63 -14.68
CA ARG A 129 -4.91 7.06 -14.48
C ARG A 129 -4.42 7.31 -13.06
N TRP A 130 -3.51 8.27 -12.89
CA TRP A 130 -3.08 8.64 -11.55
C TRP A 130 -4.21 9.33 -10.76
N SER A 131 -4.35 9.00 -9.48
CA SER A 131 -5.25 9.66 -8.55
C SER A 131 -4.48 10.23 -7.36
N ASN A 132 -4.49 11.55 -7.23
CA ASN A 132 -3.92 12.23 -6.06
C ASN A 132 -4.61 11.83 -4.75
N LYS A 133 -5.89 11.44 -4.80
CA LYS A 133 -6.61 10.93 -3.62
C LYS A 133 -5.99 9.62 -3.15
N LEU A 134 -5.82 8.66 -4.06
CA LEU A 134 -5.21 7.35 -3.75
C LEU A 134 -3.75 7.51 -3.32
N ALA A 135 -3.00 8.41 -3.97
CA ALA A 135 -1.61 8.68 -3.62
C ALA A 135 -1.46 9.20 -2.18
N ARG A 136 -2.40 10.02 -1.69
CA ARG A 136 -2.42 10.46 -0.29
C ARG A 136 -2.71 9.32 0.69
N TYR A 137 -3.61 8.39 0.33
CA TYR A 137 -3.87 7.19 1.13
C TYR A 137 -2.63 6.31 1.22
N ALA A 138 -2.06 5.96 0.07
CA ALA A 138 -0.86 5.15 -0.02
C ALA A 138 0.32 5.79 0.72
N ARG A 139 0.54 7.11 0.55
CA ARG A 139 1.59 7.84 1.27
C ARG A 139 1.39 7.83 2.78
N ARG A 140 0.15 8.06 3.26
CA ARG A 140 -0.14 7.98 4.70
C ARG A 140 0.21 6.60 5.24
N TRP A 141 -0.10 5.54 4.50
CA TRP A 141 0.23 4.19 4.92
C TRP A 141 1.73 3.94 4.92
N SER A 142 2.43 4.22 3.81
CA SER A 142 3.89 4.02 3.75
C SER A 142 4.62 4.82 4.82
N ASP A 143 4.19 6.06 5.11
CA ASP A 143 4.75 6.87 6.20
C ASP A 143 4.52 6.25 7.58
N ALA A 144 3.32 5.71 7.84
CA ALA A 144 3.01 5.02 9.09
C ALA A 144 3.86 3.75 9.29
N ARG A 145 4.20 3.06 8.19
CA ARG A 145 5.06 1.86 8.21
C ARG A 145 6.55 2.16 8.35
N ARG A 146 7.02 3.41 8.29
CA ARG A 146 8.46 3.73 8.34
C ARG A 146 9.19 3.23 9.59
N PHE A 147 8.48 3.05 10.69
CA PHE A 147 9.08 2.71 11.98
C PHE A 147 9.49 1.24 12.07
N ASP A 148 8.74 0.33 11.46
CA ASP A 148 8.90 -1.12 11.57
C ASP A 148 8.92 -1.84 10.21
N CYS A 149 8.36 -1.23 9.17
CA CYS A 149 8.33 -1.69 7.78
C CYS A 149 7.84 -3.12 7.54
N VAL A 150 7.08 -3.68 8.49
CA VAL A 150 6.39 -4.96 8.28
C VAL A 150 5.43 -4.81 7.09
N MET A 151 5.51 -5.77 6.16
CA MET A 151 4.62 -5.90 5.01
C MET A 151 3.22 -6.27 5.47
N MET A 152 2.41 -5.24 5.71
CA MET A 152 1.01 -5.37 6.06
C MET A 152 0.18 -4.39 5.23
N HIS A 153 -1.02 -4.84 4.88
CA HIS A 153 -1.99 -4.00 4.21
C HIS A 153 -2.59 -2.95 5.13
N SER A 154 -3.01 -1.82 4.56
CA SER A 154 -3.68 -0.76 5.31
C SER A 154 -5.01 -1.23 5.91
N VAL A 155 -5.26 -0.84 7.15
CA VAL A 155 -6.47 -1.22 7.88
C VAL A 155 -7.62 -0.28 7.51
N GLY A 156 -8.75 -0.83 7.08
CA GLY A 156 -9.99 -0.09 6.82
C GLY A 156 -10.00 0.75 5.53
N SER A 157 -9.02 0.55 4.63
CA SER A 157 -9.03 1.16 3.30
C SER A 157 -10.10 0.50 2.40
N PRO A 158 -10.93 1.28 1.67
CA PRO A 158 -11.88 0.73 0.71
C PRO A 158 -11.24 0.43 -0.67
N TYR A 159 -9.92 0.62 -0.80
CA TYR A 159 -9.20 0.49 -2.05
C TYR A 159 -8.48 -0.85 -2.16
N GLY A 160 -8.21 -1.29 -3.38
CA GLY A 160 -7.26 -2.36 -3.61
C GLY A 160 -5.87 -1.89 -3.21
N GLU A 161 -4.96 -2.81 -2.88
CA GLU A 161 -3.64 -2.42 -2.39
C GLU A 161 -2.55 -3.43 -2.74
N ASN A 162 -1.40 -2.93 -3.17
CA ASN A 162 -0.16 -3.69 -3.21
C ASN A 162 0.84 -3.04 -2.24
N VAL A 163 1.61 -3.88 -1.55
CA VAL A 163 2.69 -3.46 -0.64
C VAL A 163 4.01 -4.08 -1.08
N PHE A 164 5.09 -3.34 -0.88
CA PHE A 164 6.44 -3.79 -1.19
C PHE A 164 7.36 -3.37 -0.05
N TRP A 165 8.30 -4.24 0.29
CA TRP A 165 9.43 -3.91 1.13
C TRP A 165 10.72 -4.48 0.55
N GLY A 166 11.79 -3.70 0.61
CA GLY A 166 13.11 -4.16 0.24
C GLY A 166 14.21 -3.51 1.06
N THR A 167 15.26 -4.25 1.36
CA THR A 167 16.45 -3.78 2.09
C THR A 167 17.25 -2.76 1.27
N GLY A 168 17.78 -1.72 1.94
CA GLY A 168 18.49 -0.61 1.28
C GLY A 168 17.56 0.50 0.78
N TRP A 169 18.11 1.68 0.51
CA TRP A 169 17.30 2.88 0.21
C TRP A 169 17.13 3.19 -1.28
N ASP A 170 17.68 2.35 -2.15
CA ASP A 170 17.75 2.64 -3.58
C ASP A 170 16.60 2.03 -4.40
N TRP A 171 15.62 1.42 -3.72
CA TRP A 171 14.43 0.87 -4.36
C TRP A 171 13.58 1.96 -5.00
N LYS A 172 13.29 1.75 -6.28
CA LYS A 172 12.55 2.65 -7.17
C LYS A 172 11.12 2.15 -7.37
N ALA A 173 10.26 3.06 -7.80
CA ALA A 173 8.87 2.75 -8.17
C ALA A 173 8.78 1.63 -9.22
N VAL A 174 9.61 1.70 -10.27
CA VAL A 174 9.65 0.66 -11.32
C VAL A 174 10.00 -0.71 -10.76
N GLU A 175 10.98 -0.79 -9.86
CA GLU A 175 11.46 -2.07 -9.31
C GLU A 175 10.37 -2.74 -8.49
N ALA A 176 9.66 -2.00 -7.62
CA ALA A 176 8.52 -2.54 -6.88
C ALA A 176 7.38 -3.00 -7.81
N VAL A 177 7.04 -2.21 -8.85
CA VAL A 177 5.92 -2.54 -9.74
C VAL A 177 6.16 -3.80 -10.54
N GLY A 178 7.38 -4.05 -11.02
CA GLY A 178 7.62 -5.29 -11.75
C GLY A 178 8.09 -6.45 -10.86
N ASP A 179 8.48 -6.23 -9.60
CA ASP A 179 8.50 -7.30 -8.59
C ASP A 179 7.09 -7.91 -8.47
N TRP A 180 6.07 -7.07 -8.27
CA TRP A 180 4.67 -7.48 -8.33
C TRP A 180 4.28 -8.08 -9.69
N ALA A 181 4.73 -7.51 -10.82
CA ALA A 181 4.41 -8.07 -12.13
C ALA A 181 5.10 -9.42 -12.41
N SER A 182 6.20 -9.72 -11.71
CA SER A 182 6.93 -10.98 -11.83
C SER A 182 6.07 -12.18 -11.46
N GLU A 183 5.12 -11.97 -10.55
CA GLU A 183 4.19 -13.00 -10.12
C GLU A 183 3.26 -13.49 -11.23
N SER A 184 3.26 -12.85 -12.40
CA SER A 184 2.61 -13.38 -13.60
C SER A 184 3.08 -14.80 -13.96
N SER A 185 4.34 -15.17 -13.65
CA SER A 185 4.84 -16.54 -13.82
C SER A 185 4.21 -17.54 -12.84
N PHE A 186 3.54 -17.05 -11.80
CA PHE A 186 2.85 -17.85 -10.81
C PHE A 186 1.33 -17.89 -11.03
N TYR A 187 0.79 -17.13 -11.99
CA TYR A 187 -0.64 -17.13 -12.29
C TYR A 187 -0.99 -18.17 -13.36
N ASP A 188 -1.80 -19.17 -12.99
CA ASP A 188 -2.35 -20.13 -13.94
C ASP A 188 -3.62 -19.56 -14.59
N TRP A 189 -3.52 -19.17 -15.86
CA TRP A 189 -4.65 -18.62 -16.62
C TRP A 189 -5.82 -19.59 -16.82
N ARG A 190 -5.55 -20.90 -16.81
CA ARG A 190 -6.58 -21.93 -17.00
C ARG A 190 -7.30 -22.20 -15.69
N ALA A 191 -6.55 -22.30 -14.59
CA ALA A 191 -7.12 -22.47 -13.24
C ALA A 191 -7.68 -21.16 -12.66
N GLN A 192 -7.31 -20.02 -13.25
CA GLN A 192 -7.68 -18.67 -12.80
C GLN A 192 -7.24 -18.39 -11.36
N ALA A 193 -6.08 -18.94 -10.97
CA ALA A 193 -5.55 -18.90 -9.61
C ALA A 193 -4.02 -18.93 -9.61
N CYS A 194 -3.42 -18.57 -8.47
CA CYS A 194 -1.99 -18.77 -8.29
C CYS A 194 -1.65 -20.26 -8.25
N HIS A 195 -0.46 -20.62 -8.71
CA HIS A 195 0.11 -21.94 -8.48
C HIS A 195 0.16 -22.24 -6.97
N PRO A 196 -0.02 -23.50 -6.55
CA PRO A 196 -0.02 -23.86 -5.14
C PRO A 196 1.25 -23.38 -4.41
N GLY A 197 1.06 -22.65 -3.31
CA GLY A 197 2.15 -22.11 -2.50
C GLY A 197 2.84 -20.86 -3.07
N GLN A 198 2.35 -20.31 -4.18
CA GLN A 198 2.83 -19.05 -4.76
C GLN A 198 1.87 -17.90 -4.47
N VAL A 199 2.39 -16.68 -4.57
CA VAL A 199 1.62 -15.43 -4.49
C VAL A 199 1.56 -14.82 -5.88
N CYS A 200 0.39 -14.36 -6.28
CA CYS A 200 0.16 -13.71 -7.57
C CYS A 200 -0.84 -12.55 -7.53
N GLU A 201 -1.31 -12.23 -6.33
CA GLU A 201 -2.34 -11.23 -6.07
C GLU A 201 -1.86 -9.81 -6.36
N HIS A 202 -0.54 -9.53 -6.27
CA HIS A 202 -0.03 -8.22 -6.66
C HIS A 202 -0.06 -8.05 -8.17
N PHE A 203 0.33 -9.09 -8.92
CA PHE A 203 0.21 -9.11 -10.37
C PHE A 203 -1.25 -8.92 -10.81
N THR A 204 -2.17 -9.73 -10.28
CA THR A 204 -3.58 -9.66 -10.69
C THR A 204 -4.21 -8.32 -10.40
N GLN A 205 -3.83 -7.64 -9.30
CA GLN A 205 -4.28 -6.29 -9.01
C GLN A 205 -3.77 -5.27 -10.06
N ILE A 206 -2.52 -5.38 -10.52
CA ILE A 206 -1.96 -4.49 -11.56
C ILE A 206 -2.75 -4.61 -12.86
N VAL A 207 -3.10 -5.83 -13.26
CA VAL A 207 -3.79 -6.10 -14.54
C VAL A 207 -5.31 -6.15 -14.42
N TRP A 208 -5.87 -5.85 -13.25
CA TRP A 208 -7.32 -5.89 -13.04
C TRP A 208 -8.03 -4.92 -13.99
N ARG A 209 -8.89 -5.44 -14.88
CA ARG A 209 -9.46 -4.71 -16.02
C ARG A 209 -10.31 -3.54 -15.56
N THR A 210 -11.13 -3.75 -14.53
CA THR A 210 -12.08 -2.74 -14.06
C THR A 210 -11.46 -1.68 -13.17
N THR A 211 -10.24 -1.89 -12.65
CA THR A 211 -9.46 -0.86 -11.95
C THR A 211 -9.09 0.24 -12.93
N LYS A 212 -9.35 1.49 -12.54
CA LYS A 212 -9.18 2.69 -13.39
C LYS A 212 -8.11 3.63 -12.89
N TYR A 213 -7.92 3.68 -11.57
CA TYR A 213 -7.05 4.62 -10.91
C TYR A 213 -6.02 3.93 -10.04
N VAL A 214 -4.83 4.51 -9.98
CA VAL A 214 -3.79 4.15 -9.04
C VAL A 214 -3.20 5.39 -8.40
N GLY A 215 -2.76 5.27 -7.15
CA GLY A 215 -1.91 6.24 -6.51
C GLY A 215 -1.02 5.57 -5.46
N CYS A 216 0.24 5.96 -5.42
CA CYS A 216 1.27 5.26 -4.67
C CYS A 216 2.03 6.16 -3.69
N GLY A 217 2.56 5.54 -2.64
CA GLY A 217 3.43 6.09 -1.63
C GLY A 217 4.73 5.30 -1.55
N ARG A 218 5.80 5.97 -1.11
CA ARG A 218 7.12 5.39 -0.82
C ARG A 218 7.61 6.01 0.48
N ALA A 219 8.22 5.21 1.33
CA ALA A 219 8.84 5.71 2.55
C ALA A 219 10.11 4.94 2.88
N GLU A 220 11.12 5.64 3.39
CA GLU A 220 12.35 5.03 3.86
C GLU A 220 12.19 4.59 5.31
N CYS A 221 12.47 3.32 5.56
CA CYS A 221 12.40 2.70 6.86
C CYS A 221 13.54 3.20 7.75
N LEU A 222 13.26 3.48 9.02
CA LEU A 222 14.27 3.93 9.99
C LEU A 222 15.34 2.86 10.23
N ALA A 223 14.95 1.59 10.24
CA ALA A 223 15.86 0.45 10.38
C ALA A 223 16.59 0.07 9.08
N GLY A 224 16.46 0.88 8.02
CA GLY A 224 16.97 0.56 6.69
C GLY A 224 15.92 -0.13 5.81
N GLY A 225 15.97 0.14 4.51
CA GLY A 225 14.99 -0.36 3.56
C GLY A 225 13.96 0.67 3.11
N VAL A 226 13.11 0.25 2.17
CA VAL A 226 12.05 1.06 1.57
C VAL A 226 10.74 0.31 1.66
N PHE A 227 9.70 1.00 2.12
CA PHE A 227 8.31 0.54 2.06
C PHE A 227 7.56 1.30 0.97
N ILE A 228 6.88 0.59 0.08
CA ILE A 228 6.07 1.15 -0.98
C ILE A 228 4.65 0.61 -0.88
N THR A 229 3.68 1.47 -1.13
CA THR A 229 2.26 1.10 -1.18
C THR A 229 1.64 1.70 -2.43
N CYS A 230 0.81 0.95 -3.15
CA CYS A 230 -0.04 1.48 -4.21
C CYS A 230 -1.49 1.14 -3.91
N SER A 231 -2.38 2.14 -3.95
CA SER A 231 -3.82 1.97 -3.79
C SER A 231 -4.54 2.05 -5.14
N TYR A 232 -5.57 1.23 -5.32
CA TYR A 232 -6.28 1.02 -6.59
C TYR A 232 -7.79 1.23 -6.47
N ASP A 233 -8.40 1.87 -7.47
CA ASP A 233 -9.84 2.13 -7.50
C ASP A 233 -10.45 1.98 -8.91
N PRO A 234 -11.56 1.23 -9.07
CA PRO A 234 -12.12 0.27 -8.11
C PRO A 234 -11.09 -0.80 -7.67
N PRO A 235 -11.26 -1.40 -6.46
CA PRO A 235 -10.42 -2.50 -6.00
C PRO A 235 -10.51 -3.70 -6.96
N GLY A 236 -9.39 -4.41 -7.11
CA GLY A 236 -9.36 -5.70 -7.81
C GLY A 236 -9.40 -6.88 -6.85
N ASN A 237 -9.01 -8.06 -7.37
CA ASN A 237 -8.87 -9.31 -6.61
C ASN A 237 -10.17 -9.75 -5.91
N TRP A 238 -11.31 -9.51 -6.55
CA TRP A 238 -12.59 -10.05 -6.08
C TRP A 238 -12.61 -11.58 -6.22
N LYS A 239 -13.00 -12.27 -5.14
CA LYS A 239 -13.07 -13.73 -5.13
C LYS A 239 -14.03 -14.24 -6.22
N GLY A 240 -13.55 -15.14 -7.06
CA GLY A 240 -14.32 -15.74 -8.15
C GLY A 240 -14.43 -14.87 -9.41
N GLU A 241 -13.81 -13.69 -9.43
CA GLU A 241 -13.66 -12.86 -10.62
C GLU A 241 -12.27 -13.02 -11.22
N VAL A 242 -12.14 -12.75 -12.52
CA VAL A 242 -10.86 -12.89 -13.22
C VAL A 242 -10.29 -11.54 -13.66
N PRO A 243 -8.96 -11.38 -13.59
CA PRO A 243 -8.37 -10.04 -13.73
C PRO A 243 -8.60 -9.39 -15.09
N LEU A 244 -8.79 -10.18 -16.15
CA LEU A 244 -8.87 -9.67 -17.53
C LEU A 244 -10.29 -9.52 -18.07
N THR A 245 -11.34 -9.72 -17.27
CA THR A 245 -12.75 -9.54 -17.69
C THR A 245 -13.39 -8.38 -16.96
#